data_AF-A0A6P4ZHN6-F1
#
_entry.id   AF-A0A6P4ZHN6-F1
#
_cell.length_a   1.000
_cell.length_b   1.000
_cell.length_c   1.000
_cell.angle_alpha   90.00
_cell.angle_beta   90.00
_cell.angle_gamma   90.00
#
_symmetry.space_group_name_H-M   'P 1'
#
loop_
_entity.id
_entity.type
_entity.pdbx_description
1 polymer ?
#
loop_
_entity_poly.entity_id
_entity_poly.type
_entity_poly.pdbx_seq_one_letter_code
_entity_poly.pdbx_strand_id
1 'polypeptide(L)'
;MKKLQVNPFVYFLAILFGSGSWIAFNGLWVELPIIVQHAPEGWSLPSYLSVTLSMANVGPIAFTLASVLAPGRVSVKAVVYTIVSIGIVSCALLPFFWNYTNYIAGANRSVALLVLAFLLGVTDCTSSVAFMPYMAVFTSPYLNPYFIGEGMSGLVPSLVALGQGVGGNPDCHNVSFVNSTVVDGVLTNITEYTNVYVTKDPNFPVENFFWFLFAMMLACGIAFLLLNQLPLAKKEQVDAAISW
;
A
#
# COMPACT_ATOMS: atom_id res chain seq x y z
N MET A 1 3.54 -39.11 -15.69
CA MET A 1 3.45 -37.69 -15.28
C MET A 1 3.53 -36.83 -16.53
N LYS A 2 2.42 -36.24 -17.01
CA LYS A 2 2.47 -35.22 -18.07
C LYS A 2 3.26 -34.04 -17.51
N LYS A 3 4.34 -33.61 -18.17
CA LYS A 3 4.96 -32.30 -17.91
C LYS A 3 3.83 -31.27 -18.08
N LEU A 4 3.36 -30.64 -17.00
CA LEU A 4 2.52 -29.45 -17.14
C LEU A 4 3.39 -28.41 -17.85
N GLN A 5 3.10 -28.16 -19.12
CA GLN A 5 3.76 -27.11 -19.88
C GLN A 5 3.18 -25.79 -19.42
N VAL A 6 3.76 -25.24 -18.36
CA VAL A 6 3.39 -23.93 -17.81
C VAL A 6 3.68 -22.87 -18.86
N ASN A 7 2.66 -22.12 -19.27
CA ASN A 7 2.83 -20.96 -20.13
C ASN A 7 3.55 -19.83 -19.37
N PRO A 8 4.76 -19.40 -19.80
CA PRO A 8 5.53 -18.37 -19.10
C PRO A 8 4.80 -17.03 -18.99
N PHE A 9 3.96 -16.69 -19.96
CA PHE A 9 3.20 -15.46 -19.95
C PHE A 9 2.13 -15.45 -18.86
N VAL A 10 1.36 -16.54 -18.73
CA VAL A 10 0.36 -16.70 -17.65
C VAL A 10 1.05 -16.77 -16.28
N TYR A 11 2.25 -17.36 -16.22
CA TYR A 11 3.07 -17.40 -15.01
C TYR A 11 3.46 -16.00 -14.53
N PHE A 12 3.92 -15.15 -15.46
CA PHE A 12 4.24 -13.76 -15.16
C PHE A 12 3.00 -12.95 -14.75
N LEU A 13 1.86 -13.13 -15.42
CA LEU A 13 0.61 -12.49 -15.03
C LEU A 13 0.15 -12.90 -13.62
N ALA A 14 0.34 -14.16 -13.23
CA ALA A 14 0.03 -14.63 -11.88
C ALA A 14 0.93 -13.95 -10.82
N ILE A 15 2.21 -13.71 -11.12
CA ILE A 15 3.12 -12.93 -10.25
C ILE A 15 2.62 -11.48 -10.13
N LEU A 16 2.30 -10.82 -11.24
CA LEU A 16 1.80 -9.44 -11.23
C LEU A 16 0.45 -9.30 -10.52
N PHE A 17 -0.41 -10.31 -10.63
CA PHE A 17 -1.68 -10.33 -9.91
C PHE A 17 -1.46 -10.54 -8.41
N GLY A 18 -0.58 -11.47 -8.04
CA GLY A 18 -0.22 -11.73 -6.64
C GLY A 18 0.44 -10.53 -5.97
N SER A 19 1.26 -9.76 -6.68
CA SER A 19 1.91 -8.58 -6.12
C SER A 19 0.93 -7.47 -5.74
N GLY A 20 -0.21 -7.37 -6.43
CA GLY A 20 -1.25 -6.39 -6.09
C GLY A 20 -1.98 -6.64 -4.76
N SER A 21 -1.74 -7.77 -4.08
CA SER A 21 -2.45 -8.13 -2.85
C SER A 21 -2.12 -7.26 -1.64
N TRP A 22 -0.86 -6.87 -1.49
CA TRP A 22 -0.38 -6.10 -0.32
C TRP A 22 0.48 -4.90 -0.71
N ILE A 23 0.70 -4.66 -2.01
CA ILE A 23 1.67 -3.66 -2.47
C ILE A 23 1.32 -2.25 -2.04
N ALA A 24 0.03 -1.92 -1.99
CA ALA A 24 -0.43 -0.58 -1.68
C ALA A 24 -0.24 -0.26 -0.19
N PHE A 25 -0.70 -1.13 0.72
CA PHE A 25 -0.52 -0.90 2.15
C PHE A 25 0.95 -1.09 2.59
N ASN A 26 1.67 -2.09 2.04
CA ASN A 26 3.12 -2.22 2.29
C ASN A 26 3.88 -0.99 1.80
N GLY A 27 3.52 -0.49 0.62
CA GLY A 27 4.06 0.76 0.07
C GLY A 27 3.83 1.96 0.99
N LEU A 28 2.61 2.12 1.49
CA LEU A 28 2.31 3.17 2.45
C LEU A 28 3.11 3.02 3.75
N TRP A 29 3.29 1.78 4.22
CA TRP A 29 4.03 1.48 5.44
C TRP A 29 5.52 1.81 5.31
N VAL A 30 6.14 1.53 4.17
CA VAL A 30 7.56 1.86 3.96
C VAL A 30 7.80 3.37 3.88
N GLU A 31 6.83 4.16 3.41
CA GLU A 31 6.95 5.63 3.38
C GLU A 31 6.76 6.30 4.75
N LEU A 32 6.31 5.56 5.77
CA LEU A 32 6.01 6.13 7.09
C LEU A 32 7.12 7.00 7.68
N PRO A 33 8.42 6.64 7.63
CA PRO A 33 9.47 7.46 8.23
C PRO A 33 9.57 8.89 7.65
N ILE A 34 9.09 9.11 6.42
CA ILE A 34 9.01 10.46 5.81
C ILE A 34 7.68 11.11 6.17
N ILE A 35 6.57 10.38 6.09
CA ILE A 35 5.22 10.91 6.35
C ILE A 35 5.10 11.40 7.80
N VAL A 36 5.66 10.68 8.78
CA VAL A 36 5.59 11.07 10.21
C VAL A 36 6.24 12.42 10.51
N GLN A 37 7.11 12.93 9.65
CA GLN A 37 7.75 14.24 9.83
C GLN A 37 6.84 15.39 9.41
N HIS A 38 5.86 15.11 8.55
CA HIS A 38 4.95 16.10 7.98
C HIS A 38 3.53 15.97 8.54
N ALA A 39 3.12 14.76 8.92
CA ALA A 39 1.81 14.48 9.47
C ALA A 39 1.67 15.04 10.91
N PRO A 40 0.52 15.63 11.25
CA PRO A 40 0.27 16.18 12.58
C PRO A 40 0.24 15.11 13.69
N GLU A 41 0.02 13.84 13.34
CA GLU A 41 0.06 12.72 14.28
C GLU A 41 1.48 12.30 14.69
N GLY A 42 2.50 12.71 13.93
CA GLY A 42 3.89 12.32 14.17
C GLY A 42 4.08 10.81 14.30
N TRP A 43 4.86 10.39 15.29
CA TRP A 43 5.13 8.97 15.59
C TRP A 43 3.94 8.18 16.14
N SER A 44 2.79 8.82 16.35
CA SER A 44 1.54 8.09 16.64
C SER A 44 0.90 7.52 15.37
N LEU A 45 1.27 8.02 14.18
CA LEU A 45 0.70 7.61 12.90
C LEU A 45 0.80 6.10 12.62
N PRO A 46 1.94 5.41 12.83
CA PRO A 46 2.02 3.96 12.64
C PRO A 46 1.02 3.19 13.52
N SER A 47 0.74 3.68 14.73
CA SER A 47 -0.27 3.07 15.60
C SER A 47 -1.68 3.24 15.02
N TYR A 48 -2.01 4.41 14.50
CA TYR A 48 -3.29 4.65 13.82
C TYR A 48 -3.46 3.79 12.57
N LEU A 49 -2.40 3.61 11.78
CA LEU A 49 -2.41 2.74 10.61
C LEU A 49 -2.60 1.26 10.99
N SER A 50 -1.95 0.78 12.05
CA SER A 50 -2.15 -0.59 12.56
C SER A 50 -3.60 -0.84 13.01
N VAL A 51 -4.21 0.12 13.71
CA VAL A 51 -5.63 0.03 14.11
C VAL A 51 -6.53 0.06 12.88
N THR A 52 -6.22 0.93 11.91
CA THR A 52 -6.95 1.04 10.65
C THR A 52 -6.93 -0.26 9.85
N LEU A 53 -5.77 -0.90 9.73
CA LEU A 53 -5.62 -2.22 9.11
C LEU A 53 -6.39 -3.30 9.89
N SER A 54 -6.37 -3.23 11.22
CA SER A 54 -7.12 -4.17 12.07
C SER A 54 -8.63 -4.06 11.82
N MET A 55 -9.16 -2.84 11.69
CA MET A 55 -10.56 -2.60 11.33
C MET A 55 -10.88 -3.04 9.90
N ALA A 56 -9.91 -2.95 8.99
CA ALA A 56 -10.07 -3.35 7.60
C ALA A 56 -10.31 -4.86 7.40
N ASN A 57 -10.05 -5.69 8.42
CA ASN A 57 -10.46 -7.10 8.45
C ASN A 57 -11.98 -7.31 8.31
N VAL A 58 -12.79 -6.25 8.43
CA VAL A 58 -14.20 -6.25 8.02
C VAL A 58 -14.39 -6.73 6.57
N GLY A 59 -13.42 -6.47 5.68
CA GLY A 59 -13.45 -6.89 4.28
C GLY A 59 -13.50 -8.40 4.11
N PRO A 60 -12.50 -9.16 4.60
CA PRO A 60 -12.54 -10.62 4.64
C PRO A 60 -13.80 -11.19 5.30
N ILE A 61 -14.21 -10.64 6.45
CA ILE A 61 -15.41 -11.09 7.16
C ILE A 61 -16.65 -10.92 6.28
N ALA A 62 -16.81 -9.77 5.64
CA ALA A 62 -17.91 -9.50 4.72
C ALA A 62 -17.88 -10.45 3.51
N PHE A 63 -16.70 -10.69 2.93
CA PHE A 63 -16.53 -11.63 1.82
C PHE A 63 -16.93 -13.06 2.21
N THR A 64 -16.46 -13.55 3.35
CA THR A 64 -16.79 -14.89 3.85
C THR A 64 -18.28 -15.01 4.17
N LEU A 65 -18.86 -14.04 4.88
CA LEU A 65 -20.29 -14.04 5.20
C LEU A 65 -21.15 -14.00 3.93
N ALA A 66 -20.81 -13.16 2.95
CA ALA A 66 -21.52 -13.11 1.68
C ALA A 66 -21.45 -14.45 0.94
N SER A 67 -20.28 -15.10 0.97
CA SER A 67 -20.08 -16.41 0.32
C SER A 67 -20.86 -17.53 1.01
N VAL A 68 -21.02 -17.49 2.33
CA VAL A 68 -21.77 -18.49 3.12
C VAL A 68 -23.29 -18.25 3.06
N LEU A 69 -23.74 -16.99 3.15
CA LEU A 69 -25.16 -16.65 3.20
C LEU A 69 -25.82 -16.65 1.82
N ALA A 70 -25.05 -16.42 0.75
CA ALA A 70 -25.55 -16.38 -0.61
C ALA A 70 -24.67 -17.21 -1.58
N PRO A 71 -24.56 -18.53 -1.36
CA PRO A 71 -23.76 -19.40 -2.21
C PRO A 71 -24.23 -19.30 -3.67
N GLY A 72 -23.29 -19.11 -4.59
CA GLY A 72 -23.55 -18.94 -6.04
C GLY A 72 -24.01 -17.55 -6.49
N ARG A 73 -24.30 -16.61 -5.56
CA ARG A 73 -24.62 -15.21 -5.92
C ARG A 73 -23.41 -14.29 -5.90
N VAL A 74 -22.38 -14.65 -5.13
CA VAL A 74 -21.14 -13.86 -5.03
C VAL A 74 -20.18 -14.33 -6.12
N SER A 75 -20.04 -13.54 -7.17
CA SER A 75 -19.01 -13.80 -8.18
C SER A 75 -17.64 -13.37 -7.62
N VAL A 76 -16.74 -14.33 -7.41
CA VAL A 76 -15.34 -14.07 -7.00
C VAL A 76 -14.69 -13.05 -7.94
N LYS A 77 -14.97 -13.15 -9.26
CA LYS A 77 -14.45 -12.20 -10.25
C LYS A 77 -14.95 -10.77 -10.01
N ALA A 78 -16.23 -10.61 -9.67
CA ALA A 78 -16.79 -9.30 -9.35
C ALA A 78 -16.17 -8.71 -8.08
N VAL A 79 -15.92 -9.54 -7.06
CA VAL A 79 -15.22 -9.11 -5.84
C VAL A 79 -13.81 -8.62 -6.17
N VAL A 80 -13.04 -9.39 -6.96
CA VAL A 80 -11.68 -9.01 -7.38
C VAL A 80 -11.70 -7.68 -8.15
N TYR A 81 -12.58 -7.51 -9.14
CA TYR A 81 -12.70 -6.23 -9.85
C TYR A 81 -13.02 -5.07 -8.92
N THR A 82 -13.89 -5.28 -7.94
CA THR A 82 -14.31 -4.26 -6.97
C THR A 82 -13.13 -3.82 -6.11
N ILE A 83 -12.44 -4.75 -5.45
CA ILE A 83 -11.34 -4.42 -4.54
C ILE A 83 -10.12 -3.85 -5.29
N VAL A 84 -9.82 -4.36 -6.48
CA VAL A 84 -8.75 -3.83 -7.32
C VAL A 84 -9.06 -2.40 -7.77
N SER A 85 -10.32 -2.12 -8.16
CA SER A 85 -10.73 -0.78 -8.55
C SER A 85 -10.67 0.20 -7.40
N ILE A 86 -11.10 -0.21 -6.19
CA ILE A 86 -10.95 0.59 -4.97
C ILE A 86 -9.47 0.86 -4.68
N GLY A 87 -8.60 -0.15 -4.83
CA GLY A 87 -7.15 0.01 -4.64
C GLY A 87 -6.53 0.99 -5.64
N ILE A 88 -6.86 0.87 -6.93
CA ILE A 88 -6.39 1.78 -7.98
C ILE A 88 -6.82 3.21 -7.67
N VAL A 89 -8.10 3.43 -7.35
CA VAL A 89 -8.62 4.76 -7.02
C VAL A 89 -7.94 5.32 -5.77
N SER A 90 -7.77 4.50 -4.73
CA SER A 90 -7.13 4.93 -3.49
C SER A 90 -5.66 5.31 -3.72
N CYS A 91 -4.90 4.51 -4.47
CA CYS A 91 -3.54 4.84 -4.86
C CYS A 91 -3.45 6.08 -5.76
N ALA A 92 -4.44 6.33 -6.63
CA ALA A 92 -4.49 7.53 -7.45
C ALA A 92 -4.76 8.80 -6.63
N LEU A 93 -5.51 8.68 -5.53
CA LEU A 93 -5.86 9.79 -4.64
C LEU A 93 -4.75 10.10 -3.62
N LEU A 94 -3.98 9.10 -3.19
CA LEU A 94 -2.89 9.27 -2.22
C LEU A 94 -1.92 10.42 -2.53
N PRO A 95 -1.37 10.57 -3.75
CA PRO A 95 -0.44 11.66 -4.09
C PRO A 95 -1.02 13.07 -3.83
N PHE A 96 -2.34 13.23 -3.91
CA PHE A 96 -2.99 14.53 -3.74
C PHE A 96 -3.39 14.80 -2.28
N PHE A 97 -3.77 13.76 -1.54
CA PHE A 97 -4.43 13.90 -0.25
C PHE A 97 -3.57 13.50 0.95
N TRP A 98 -2.36 12.96 0.73
CA TRP A 98 -1.52 12.45 1.82
C TRP A 98 -1.11 13.54 2.84
N ASN A 99 -0.86 14.77 2.39
CA ASN A 99 -0.47 15.91 3.22
C ASN A 99 -1.66 16.83 3.59
N TYR A 100 -2.89 16.42 3.28
CA TYR A 100 -4.07 17.23 3.57
C TYR A 100 -4.51 17.02 5.03
N THR A 101 -4.58 18.12 5.79
CA THR A 101 -4.91 18.10 7.23
C THR A 101 -6.24 18.76 7.52
N ASN A 102 -7.05 18.12 8.37
CA ASN A 102 -8.35 18.61 8.82
C ASN A 102 -8.36 18.73 10.35
N TYR A 103 -9.00 19.77 10.88
CA TYR A 103 -9.16 19.96 12.32
C TYR A 103 -10.35 19.14 12.84
N ILE A 104 -10.09 18.09 13.62
CA ILE A 104 -11.11 17.20 14.22
C ILE A 104 -10.78 16.93 15.68
N ALA A 105 -11.80 16.96 16.54
CA ALA A 105 -11.68 16.63 17.97
C ALA A 105 -10.57 17.41 18.70
N GLY A 106 -10.39 18.69 18.34
CA GLY A 106 -9.44 19.58 18.99
C GLY A 106 -8.00 19.52 18.43
N ALA A 107 -7.72 18.71 17.42
CA ALA A 107 -6.38 18.58 16.83
C ALA A 107 -6.43 18.50 15.29
N ASN A 108 -5.34 18.92 14.63
CA ASN A 108 -5.14 18.65 13.21
C ASN A 108 -4.89 17.14 13.00
N ARG A 109 -5.56 16.55 12.02
CA ARG A 109 -5.48 15.12 11.70
C ARG A 109 -5.39 14.92 10.19
N SER A 110 -4.60 13.94 9.75
CA SER A 110 -4.49 13.48 8.37
C SER A 110 -5.62 12.50 8.04
N VAL A 111 -6.86 12.98 8.13
CA VAL A 111 -8.08 12.17 7.97
C VAL A 111 -8.13 11.53 6.59
N ALA A 112 -7.78 12.26 5.55
CA ALA A 112 -7.79 11.74 4.18
C ALA A 112 -6.81 10.58 4.02
N LEU A 113 -5.59 10.71 4.56
CA LEU A 113 -4.60 9.64 4.59
C LEU A 113 -5.13 8.40 5.32
N LEU A 114 -5.74 8.56 6.50
CA LEU A 114 -6.28 7.44 7.29
C LEU A 114 -7.46 6.74 6.59
N VAL A 115 -8.34 7.51 5.92
CA VAL A 115 -9.45 6.94 5.14
C VAL A 115 -8.92 6.18 3.92
N LEU A 116 -7.95 6.74 3.20
CA LEU A 116 -7.31 6.04 2.08
C LEU A 116 -6.57 4.78 2.55
N ALA A 117 -5.86 4.85 3.67
CA ALA A 117 -5.21 3.70 4.29
C ALA A 117 -6.22 2.62 4.71
N PHE A 118 -7.40 3.01 5.18
CA PHE A 118 -8.49 2.08 5.48
C PHE A 118 -8.98 1.37 4.22
N LEU A 119 -9.25 2.12 3.14
CA LEU A 119 -9.67 1.54 1.87
C LEU A 119 -8.62 0.59 1.30
N LEU A 120 -7.34 0.96 1.35
CA LEU A 120 -6.23 0.09 0.98
C LEU A 120 -6.16 -1.14 1.86
N GLY A 121 -6.27 -1.00 3.18
CA GLY A 121 -6.32 -2.15 4.09
C GLY A 121 -7.48 -3.09 3.78
N VAL A 122 -8.67 -2.55 3.44
CA VAL A 122 -9.83 -3.38 3.11
C VAL A 122 -9.57 -4.15 1.82
N THR A 123 -9.03 -3.48 0.79
CA THR A 123 -8.62 -4.12 -0.45
C THR A 123 -7.58 -5.20 -0.19
N ASP A 124 -6.55 -4.90 0.59
CA ASP A 124 -5.40 -5.78 0.79
C ASP A 124 -5.78 -7.01 1.62
N CYS A 125 -6.42 -6.83 2.78
CA CYS A 125 -6.92 -7.94 3.58
C CYS A 125 -7.91 -8.81 2.81
N THR A 126 -8.84 -8.21 2.06
CA THR A 126 -9.83 -8.97 1.26
C THR A 126 -9.17 -9.70 0.10
N SER A 127 -8.12 -9.13 -0.50
CA SER A 127 -7.42 -9.76 -1.63
C SER A 127 -6.78 -11.09 -1.22
N SER A 128 -6.16 -11.19 -0.03
CA SER A 128 -5.57 -12.44 0.47
C SER A 128 -6.57 -13.60 0.56
N VAL A 129 -7.86 -13.31 0.77
CA VAL A 129 -8.92 -14.33 0.83
C VAL A 129 -9.71 -14.48 -0.47
N ALA A 130 -9.77 -13.46 -1.33
CA ALA A 130 -10.55 -13.47 -2.57
C ALA A 130 -9.72 -13.86 -3.80
N PHE A 131 -8.43 -13.54 -3.83
CA PHE A 131 -7.53 -13.84 -4.96
C PHE A 131 -7.23 -15.33 -5.02
N MET A 132 -7.07 -15.99 -3.88
CA MET A 132 -6.77 -17.42 -3.82
C MET A 132 -7.90 -18.28 -4.44
N PRO A 133 -9.20 -18.11 -4.11
CA PRO A 133 -10.29 -18.78 -4.82
C PRO A 133 -10.30 -18.53 -6.33
N TYR A 134 -9.93 -17.33 -6.79
CA TYR A 134 -9.78 -17.05 -8.22
C TYR A 134 -8.61 -17.82 -8.84
N MET A 135 -7.45 -17.84 -8.18
CA MET A 135 -6.26 -18.55 -8.65
C MET A 135 -6.44 -20.07 -8.62
N ALA A 136 -7.29 -20.59 -7.73
CA ALA A 136 -7.64 -22.01 -7.67
C ALA A 136 -8.39 -22.51 -8.92
N VAL A 137 -8.92 -21.60 -9.76
CA VAL A 137 -9.48 -21.94 -11.09
C VAL A 137 -8.38 -22.36 -12.07
N PHE A 138 -7.15 -21.88 -11.89
CA PHE A 138 -6.00 -22.24 -12.72
C PHE A 138 -5.35 -23.53 -12.24
N THR A 139 -4.61 -24.21 -13.13
CA THR A 139 -3.89 -25.42 -12.74
C THR A 139 -2.90 -25.16 -11.59
N SER A 140 -2.69 -26.18 -10.75
CA SER A 140 -1.86 -26.11 -9.52
C SER A 140 -0.51 -25.39 -9.67
N PRO A 141 0.24 -25.46 -10.79
CA PRO A 141 1.50 -24.73 -10.94
C PRO A 141 1.39 -23.20 -10.89
N TYR A 142 0.20 -22.63 -11.09
CA TYR A 142 -0.02 -21.18 -11.07
C TYR A 142 -0.28 -20.60 -9.67
N LEU A 143 -0.41 -21.45 -8.64
CA LEU A 143 -0.46 -20.99 -7.25
C LEU A 143 0.93 -20.53 -6.74
N ASN A 144 2.00 -21.23 -7.13
CA ASN A 144 3.37 -20.85 -6.78
C ASN A 144 3.76 -19.43 -7.26
N PRO A 145 3.58 -19.05 -8.54
CA PRO A 145 3.85 -17.68 -8.99
C PRO A 145 2.99 -16.63 -8.30
N TYR A 146 1.74 -16.96 -7.94
CA TYR A 146 0.90 -16.06 -7.16
C TYR A 146 1.55 -15.73 -5.80
N PHE A 147 1.98 -16.73 -5.04
CA PHE A 147 2.65 -16.51 -3.75
C PHE A 147 4.01 -15.82 -3.90
N ILE A 148 4.73 -16.07 -5.00
CA ILE A 148 5.94 -15.30 -5.33
C ILE A 148 5.58 -13.83 -5.51
N GLY A 149 4.50 -13.53 -6.25
CA GLY A 149 3.96 -12.19 -6.40
C GLY A 149 3.62 -11.53 -5.07
N GLU A 150 2.88 -12.23 -4.21
CA GLU A 150 2.53 -11.77 -2.87
C GLU A 150 3.77 -11.41 -2.04
N GLY A 151 4.84 -12.22 -2.10
CA GLY A 151 6.11 -11.87 -1.47
C GLY A 151 6.80 -10.64 -2.09
N MET A 152 6.71 -10.47 -3.41
CA MET A 152 7.25 -9.29 -4.10
C MET A 152 6.53 -7.99 -3.74
N SER A 153 5.28 -8.06 -3.27
CA SER A 153 4.49 -6.89 -2.86
C SER A 153 5.13 -6.07 -1.75
N GLY A 154 5.91 -6.70 -0.86
CA GLY A 154 6.69 -6.01 0.18
C GLY A 154 8.10 -5.65 -0.29
N LEU A 155 8.74 -6.55 -1.04
CA LEU A 155 10.13 -6.37 -1.48
C LEU A 155 10.29 -5.19 -2.44
N VAL A 156 9.46 -5.11 -3.48
CA VAL A 156 9.63 -4.10 -4.54
C VAL A 156 9.46 -2.67 -3.98
N PRO A 157 8.39 -2.34 -3.23
CA PRO A 157 8.27 -1.02 -2.62
C PRO A 157 9.42 -0.70 -1.65
N SER A 158 9.88 -1.70 -0.88
CA SER A 158 11.01 -1.50 0.05
C SER A 158 12.31 -1.15 -0.68
N LEU A 159 12.59 -1.76 -1.83
CA LEU A 159 13.77 -1.43 -2.65
C LEU A 159 13.67 -0.02 -3.23
N VAL A 160 12.47 0.38 -3.68
CA VAL A 160 12.22 1.74 -4.19
C VAL A 160 12.37 2.77 -3.07
N ALA A 161 11.82 2.50 -1.88
CA ALA A 161 11.93 3.35 -0.68
C ALA A 161 13.39 3.46 -0.19
N LEU A 162 14.15 2.36 -0.25
CA LEU A 162 15.59 2.40 0.03
C LEU A 162 16.33 3.30 -0.95
N GLY A 163 16.01 3.21 -2.24
CA GLY A 163 16.55 4.10 -3.29
C GLY A 163 16.12 5.57 -3.11
N GLN A 164 14.93 5.81 -2.57
CA GLN A 164 14.45 7.14 -2.16
C GLN A 164 15.26 7.72 -1.00
N GLY A 165 15.91 6.87 -0.20
CA GLY A 165 16.63 7.28 0.99
C GLY A 165 15.73 7.39 2.22
N VAL A 166 14.61 6.65 2.25
CA VAL A 166 13.76 6.54 3.44
C VAL A 166 14.59 6.07 4.64
N GLY A 167 14.49 6.78 5.76
CA GLY A 167 15.22 6.43 6.98
C GLY A 167 16.69 6.82 6.97
N GLY A 168 17.12 7.75 6.10
CA GLY A 168 18.42 8.38 6.21
C GLY A 168 18.62 9.01 7.59
N ASN A 169 19.82 8.84 8.17
CA ASN A 169 20.14 9.43 9.47
C ASN A 169 20.02 10.96 9.39
N PRO A 170 19.41 11.61 10.39
CA PRO A 170 19.40 13.06 10.45
C PRO A 170 20.83 13.58 10.65
N ASP A 171 21.18 14.64 9.92
CA ASP A 171 22.43 15.35 10.09
C ASP A 171 22.32 16.29 11.30
N CYS A 172 23.35 16.33 12.13
CA CYS A 172 23.40 17.22 13.29
C CYS A 172 24.03 18.55 12.86
N HIS A 173 23.23 19.61 12.79
CA HIS A 173 23.71 20.95 12.45
C HIS A 173 23.82 21.81 13.70
N ASN A 174 24.95 22.52 13.83
CA ASN A 174 25.12 23.54 14.86
C ASN A 174 24.42 24.81 14.41
N VAL A 175 23.34 25.17 15.08
CA VAL A 175 22.55 26.36 14.76
C VAL A 175 22.75 27.40 15.86
N SER A 176 23.01 28.65 15.49
CA SER A 176 23.16 29.76 16.43
C SER A 176 21.85 30.56 16.49
N PHE A 177 21.40 30.83 17.72
CA PHE A 177 20.27 31.71 17.99
C PHE A 177 20.75 32.91 18.82
N VAL A 178 20.30 34.10 18.45
CA VAL A 178 20.60 35.32 19.20
C VAL A 178 19.42 35.60 20.13
N ASN A 179 19.64 35.45 21.43
CA ASN A 179 18.66 35.82 22.43
C ASN A 179 19.02 37.21 22.99
N SER A 180 18.18 38.21 22.71
CA SER A 180 18.37 39.57 23.22
C SER A 180 17.65 39.70 24.57
N THR A 181 18.41 39.76 25.65
CA THR A 181 17.88 40.00 27.00
C THR A 181 18.31 41.39 27.46
N VAL A 182 17.42 42.08 28.19
CA VAL A 182 17.75 43.38 28.79
C VAL A 182 18.12 43.15 30.25
N VAL A 183 19.39 43.33 30.58
CA VAL A 183 19.89 43.28 31.96
C VAL A 183 20.29 44.70 32.35
N ASP A 184 19.72 45.23 33.43
CA ASP A 184 19.98 46.59 33.94
C ASP A 184 19.79 47.72 32.90
N GLY A 185 18.79 47.59 32.02
CA GLY A 185 18.49 48.59 30.98
C GLY A 185 19.46 48.57 29.78
N VAL A 186 20.42 47.64 29.76
CA VAL A 186 21.34 47.43 28.65
C VAL A 186 20.88 46.22 27.83
N LEU A 187 20.79 46.40 26.51
CA LEU A 187 20.53 45.31 25.55
C LEU A 187 21.76 44.41 25.46
N THR A 188 21.66 43.20 26.00
CA THR A 188 22.68 42.15 25.90
C THR A 188 22.24 41.09 24.90
N ASN A 189 22.99 40.95 23.81
CA ASN A 189 22.79 39.88 22.82
C ASN A 189 23.63 38.67 23.22
N ILE A 190 22.98 37.57 23.56
CA ILE A 190 23.63 36.30 23.90
C ILE A 190 23.47 35.36 22.69
N THR A 191 24.59 34.88 22.15
CA THR A 191 24.58 33.86 21.10
C THR A 191 24.64 32.48 21.74
N GLU A 192 23.57 31.72 21.64
CA GLU A 192 23.49 30.34 22.11
C GLU A 192 23.58 29.38 20.93
N TYR A 193 24.34 28.30 21.10
CA TYR A 193 24.47 27.25 20.10
C TYR A 193 23.65 26.04 20.55
N THR A 194 22.78 25.56 19.68
CA THR A 194 22.05 24.32 19.91
C THR A 194 22.20 23.39 18.72
N ASN A 195 22.25 22.10 19.02
CA ASN A 195 22.32 21.04 18.02
C ASN A 195 20.91 20.73 17.57
N VAL A 196 20.62 20.92 16.27
CA VAL A 196 19.33 20.58 15.69
C VAL A 196 19.52 19.40 14.72
N TYR A 197 18.65 18.42 14.84
CA TYR A 197 18.56 17.30 13.90
C TYR A 197 17.88 17.79 12.61
N VAL A 198 18.60 17.77 11.50
CA VAL A 198 18.07 18.09 10.17
C VAL A 198 17.91 16.78 9.41
N THR A 199 16.67 16.39 9.13
CA THR A 199 16.42 15.23 8.28
C THR A 199 16.87 15.56 6.86
N LYS A 200 17.64 14.67 6.24
CA LYS A 200 17.97 14.78 4.83
C LYS A 200 16.71 14.58 3.98
N ASP A 201 16.49 15.46 3.02
CA ASP A 201 15.40 15.33 2.06
C ASP A 201 15.53 14.03 1.25
N PRO A 202 14.42 13.36 0.94
CA PRO A 202 14.45 12.16 0.11
C PRO A 202 14.95 12.49 -1.31
N ASN A 203 15.59 11.52 -1.96
CA ASN A 203 16.11 11.65 -3.33
C ASN A 203 15.00 11.99 -4.35
N PHE A 204 13.76 11.61 -4.04
CA PHE A 204 12.56 12.01 -4.79
C PHE A 204 11.37 12.15 -3.82
N PRO A 205 10.36 12.96 -4.17
CA PRO A 205 9.22 13.24 -3.30
C PRO A 205 8.28 12.05 -3.11
N VAL A 206 7.58 12.00 -1.97
CA VAL A 206 6.65 10.93 -1.58
C VAL A 206 5.53 10.73 -2.63
N GLU A 207 5.10 11.81 -3.30
CA GLU A 207 4.11 11.76 -4.37
C GLU A 207 4.54 10.85 -5.52
N ASN A 208 5.83 10.86 -5.90
CA ASN A 208 6.35 9.98 -6.95
C ASN A 208 6.31 8.52 -6.51
N PHE A 209 6.54 8.25 -5.22
CA PHE A 209 6.39 6.91 -4.65
C PHE A 209 4.93 6.44 -4.74
N PHE A 210 3.98 7.29 -4.40
CA PHE A 210 2.56 6.96 -4.53
C PHE A 210 2.10 6.76 -5.98
N TRP A 211 2.62 7.53 -6.93
CA TRP A 211 2.41 7.26 -8.36
C TRP A 211 2.98 5.92 -8.81
N PHE A 212 4.12 5.52 -8.24
CA PHE A 212 4.67 4.18 -8.44
C PHE A 212 3.73 3.09 -7.90
N LEU A 213 3.17 3.26 -6.68
CA LEU A 213 2.17 2.32 -6.15
C LEU A 213 0.91 2.25 -7.02
N PHE A 214 0.44 3.39 -7.53
CA PHE A 214 -0.67 3.44 -8.48
C PHE A 214 -0.36 2.64 -9.75
N ALA A 215 0.82 2.81 -10.35
CA ALA A 215 1.24 2.08 -11.53
C ALA A 215 1.30 0.56 -11.28
N MET A 216 1.79 0.14 -10.12
CA MET A 216 1.82 -1.27 -9.72
C MET A 216 0.42 -1.84 -9.51
N MET A 217 -0.47 -1.10 -8.87
CA MET A 217 -1.86 -1.53 -8.67
C MET A 217 -2.63 -1.60 -10.00
N LEU A 218 -2.35 -0.68 -10.92
CA LEU A 218 -2.86 -0.72 -12.28
C LEU A 218 -2.34 -1.94 -13.05
N ALA A 219 -1.05 -2.27 -12.90
CA ALA A 219 -0.47 -3.47 -13.50
C ALA A 219 -1.12 -4.76 -12.96
N CYS A 220 -1.45 -4.82 -11.67
CA CYS A 220 -2.25 -5.92 -11.10
C CYS A 220 -3.64 -5.99 -11.74
N GLY A 221 -4.34 -4.86 -11.89
CA GLY A 221 -5.65 -4.82 -12.53
C GLY A 221 -5.63 -5.24 -13.99
N ILE A 222 -4.61 -4.81 -14.75
CA ILE A 222 -4.37 -5.26 -16.12
C ILE A 222 -4.06 -6.77 -16.14
N ALA A 223 -3.23 -7.26 -15.22
CA ALA A 223 -2.91 -8.69 -15.16
C ALA A 223 -4.17 -9.53 -14.90
N PHE A 224 -5.05 -9.09 -14.00
CA PHE A 224 -6.33 -9.74 -13.75
C PHE A 224 -7.25 -9.72 -14.98
N LEU A 225 -7.37 -8.57 -15.67
CA LEU A 225 -8.12 -8.45 -16.92
C LEU A 225 -7.62 -9.43 -17.98
N LEU A 226 -6.30 -9.50 -18.17
CA LEU A 226 -5.66 -10.40 -19.13
C LEU A 226 -5.86 -11.87 -18.75
N LEU A 227 -5.71 -12.23 -17.47
CA LEU A 227 -5.98 -13.58 -16.97
C LEU A 227 -7.44 -14.01 -17.19
N ASN A 228 -8.38 -13.07 -17.10
CA ASN A 228 -9.80 -13.37 -17.26
C ASN A 228 -10.26 -13.37 -18.74
N GLN A 229 -9.67 -12.54 -19.59
CA GLN A 229 -10.12 -12.35 -20.98
C GLN A 229 -9.33 -13.17 -21.99
N LEU A 230 -8.03 -13.40 -21.78
CA LEU A 230 -7.19 -14.03 -22.80
C LEU A 230 -7.53 -15.51 -23.00
N PRO A 231 -7.70 -15.96 -24.27
CA PRO A 231 -7.92 -17.38 -24.57
C PRO A 231 -6.78 -18.28 -24.08
N LEU A 232 -5.55 -17.77 -24.06
CA LEU A 232 -4.38 -18.47 -23.55
C LEU A 232 -4.50 -18.76 -22.05
N ALA A 233 -4.97 -17.80 -21.25
CA ALA A 233 -5.18 -17.99 -19.82
C ALA A 233 -6.36 -18.93 -19.56
N LYS A 234 -7.45 -18.83 -20.34
CA LYS A 234 -8.60 -19.74 -20.24
C LYS A 234 -8.26 -21.20 -20.52
N LYS A 235 -7.29 -21.47 -21.41
CA LYS A 235 -6.82 -22.84 -21.68
C LYS A 235 -6.10 -23.49 -20.49
N GLU A 236 -5.56 -22.68 -19.58
CA GLU A 236 -4.84 -23.11 -18.38
C GLU A 236 -5.76 -23.24 -17.15
N GLN A 237 -7.06 -22.97 -17.31
CA GLN A 237 -8.07 -23.16 -16.28
C GLN A 237 -8.48 -24.63 -16.22
N VAL A 238 -8.75 -25.13 -15.01
CA VAL A 238 -9.21 -26.50 -14.80
C VAL A 238 -10.65 -26.61 -15.30
N ASP A 239 -10.95 -27.65 -16.12
CA ASP A 239 -12.26 -27.87 -16.75
C ASP A 239 -13.46 -27.86 -15.78
N ALA A 240 -13.21 -28.11 -14.48
CA ALA A 240 -14.22 -28.11 -13.42
C ALA A 240 -14.70 -26.70 -12.98
N ALA A 241 -14.08 -25.62 -13.46
CA ALA A 241 -14.41 -24.25 -13.04
C ALA A 241 -15.56 -23.59 -13.83
N ILE A 242 -16.19 -24.31 -14.77
CA ILE A 242 -17.32 -23.80 -15.57
C ILE A 242 -18.68 -24.00 -14.85
N SER A 243 -18.73 -24.71 -13.71
CA SER A 243 -19.99 -25.13 -13.08
C SER A 243 -20.23 -24.61 -11.64
N TRP A 244 -19.82 -23.38 -11.31
CA TRP A 244 -20.21 -22.73 -10.05
C TRP A 244 -20.62 -21.28 -10.27
#